data_AF-U5S1N7-F1
#
_entry.id   AF-U5S1N7-F1
#
_cell.length_a   1.000
_cell.length_b   1.000
_cell.length_c   1.000
_cell.angle_alpha   90.00
_cell.angle_beta   90.00
_cell.angle_gamma   90.00
#
_symmetry.space_group_name_H-M   'P 1'
#
loop_
_entity.id
_entity.type
_entity.pdbx_description
1 polymer ?
#
loop_
_entity_poly.entity_id
_entity_poly.type
_entity_poly.pdbx_seq_one_letter_code
_entity_poly.pdbx_strand_id
1 'polypeptide(L)' 'KPIDAGYFRFCHTCRKCAEACPSQAISFDSEPTWDIPPSSVDPAKATLYSTPGKKVFHTDSPACYSRWIGLHGCARCMG' A
#
# COMPACT_ATOMS: atom_id res chain seq x y z
N LYS A 1 15.28 4.17 -21.61
CA LYS A 1 15.14 2.82 -21.00
C LYS A 1 14.68 3.01 -19.55
N PRO A 2 13.80 2.16 -19.01
CA PRO A 2 13.48 2.14 -17.57
C PRO A 2 14.74 1.87 -16.73
N ILE A 3 14.70 2.24 -15.45
CA ILE A 3 15.80 2.03 -14.49
C ILE A 3 15.40 0.94 -13.51
N ASP A 4 16.33 0.04 -13.22
CA ASP A 4 16.29 -0.85 -12.07
C ASP A 4 17.47 -0.54 -11.16
N ALA A 5 17.19 -0.01 -9.97
CA ALA A 5 18.19 0.28 -8.94
C ALA A 5 18.02 -0.63 -7.71
N GLY A 6 17.28 -1.74 -7.85
CA GLY A 6 17.06 -2.69 -6.77
C GLY A 6 16.03 -2.26 -5.73
N TYR A 7 15.28 -1.17 -5.96
CA TYR A 7 14.23 -0.71 -5.04
C TYR A 7 13.18 -1.80 -4.78
N PHE A 8 12.75 -2.49 -5.84
CA PHE A 8 11.76 -3.55 -5.70
C PHE A 8 12.28 -4.67 -4.80
N ARG A 9 13.50 -5.16 -5.05
CA ARG A 9 14.19 -6.16 -4.22
C ARG A 9 14.29 -5.75 -2.75
N PHE A 10 14.60 -4.48 -2.48
CA PHE A 10 14.68 -3.97 -1.11
C PHE A 10 13.32 -4.01 -0.39
N CYS A 11 12.23 -3.66 -1.09
CA CYS A 11 10.89 -3.65 -0.52
C CYS A 11 10.41 -5.03 -0.04
N HIS A 12 10.88 -6.15 -0.61
CA HIS A 12 10.54 -7.51 -0.16
C HIS A 12 10.95 -7.80 1.30
N THR A 13 11.84 -7.00 1.89
CA THR A 13 12.35 -7.21 3.26
C THR A 13 12.16 -6.02 4.19
N CYS A 14 12.25 -4.78 3.68
CA CYS A 14 12.30 -3.56 4.48
C CYS A 14 11.06 -3.31 5.35
N ARG A 15 9.87 -3.21 4.74
CA ARG A 15 8.56 -2.99 5.39
C ARG A 15 8.43 -1.77 6.33
N LYS A 16 9.45 -0.93 6.45
CA LYS A 16 9.45 0.27 7.32
C LYS A 16 8.25 1.19 7.09
N CYS A 17 7.84 1.37 5.83
CA CYS A 17 6.67 2.20 5.50
C CYS A 17 5.35 1.56 5.98
N ALA A 18 5.24 0.23 5.96
CA ALA A 18 4.08 -0.50 6.47
C ALA A 18 4.00 -0.40 8.00
N GLU A 19 5.13 -0.58 8.69
CA GLU A 19 5.25 -0.42 10.14
C GLU A 19 4.87 0.99 10.60
N ALA A 20 5.32 2.02 9.88
CA ALA A 20 5.03 3.41 10.23
C ALA A 20 3.60 3.86 9.88
N CYS A 21 2.85 3.08 9.10
CA CYS A 21 1.55 3.48 8.59
C CYS A 21 0.49 3.51 9.71
N PRO A 22 -0.06 4.67 10.08
CA PRO A 22 -1.02 4.77 11.19
C PRO A 22 -2.37 4.11 10.89
N SER A 23 -2.72 3.91 9.62
CA SER A 23 -3.95 3.22 9.21
C SER A 23 -3.71 1.80 8.70
N GLN A 24 -2.48 1.30 8.80
CA GLN A 24 -2.11 -0.05 8.36
C GLN A 24 -2.52 -0.34 6.89
N ALA A 25 -2.48 0.69 6.04
CA ALA A 25 -2.95 0.63 4.66
C ALA A 25 -1.94 0.01 3.67
N ILE A 26 -0.72 -0.28 4.11
CA ILE A 26 0.36 -0.79 3.26
C ILE A 26 0.61 -2.26 3.63
N SER A 27 0.74 -3.14 2.63
CA SER A 27 0.96 -4.57 2.83
C SER A 27 2.25 -4.86 3.63
N PHE A 28 2.17 -5.86 4.51
CA PHE A 28 3.30 -6.43 5.25
C PHE A 28 3.90 -7.67 4.56
N ASP A 29 3.31 -8.09 3.44
CA ASP A 29 3.74 -9.29 2.72
C ASP A 29 5.13 -9.07 2.14
N SER A 30 5.91 -10.15 2.11
CA SER A 30 7.21 -10.13 1.47
C SER A 30 7.11 -10.17 -0.05
N GLU A 31 5.97 -10.56 -0.61
CA GLU A 31 5.76 -10.70 -2.05
C GLU A 31 4.57 -9.86 -2.51
N PRO A 32 4.66 -9.21 -3.69
CA PRO A 32 3.53 -8.51 -4.28
C PRO A 32 2.57 -9.53 -4.90
N THR A 33 1.33 -9.10 -5.13
CA THR A 33 0.27 -9.94 -5.70
C THR A 33 -0.33 -9.30 -6.94
N TRP A 34 -0.99 -10.12 -7.76
CA TRP A 34 -1.84 -9.68 -8.87
C TRP A 34 -3.27 -9.39 -8.41
N ASP A 35 -3.67 -10.02 -7.30
CA ASP A 35 -5.02 -9.95 -6.75
C ASP A 35 -5.17 -8.71 -5.88
N ILE A 36 -6.21 -7.91 -6.13
CA ILE A 36 -6.48 -6.71 -5.32
C ILE A 36 -7.14 -7.17 -4.01
N PRO A 37 -6.49 -6.97 -2.85
CA PRO A 37 -7.06 -7.37 -1.56
C PRO A 37 -8.28 -6.52 -1.22
N PRO A 38 -9.23 -7.05 -0.42
CA PRO A 38 -10.33 -6.25 0.11
C PRO A 38 -9.82 -5.10 0.98
N SER A 39 -10.60 -4.03 1.08
CA SER A 39 -10.28 -2.93 1.99
C SER A 39 -10.66 -3.31 3.42
N SER A 40 -9.87 -2.86 4.40
CA SER A 40 -10.22 -2.94 5.82
C SER A 40 -11.44 -2.09 6.19
N VAL A 41 -11.80 -1.10 5.35
CA VAL A 41 -12.98 -0.23 5.55
C VAL A 41 -14.27 -0.90 5.07
N ASP A 42 -14.20 -1.68 3.99
CA ASP A 42 -15.32 -2.45 3.44
C ASP A 42 -14.81 -3.81 2.95
N PRO A 43 -14.74 -4.83 3.83
CA PRO A 43 -14.17 -6.13 3.50
C PRO A 43 -14.95 -6.90 2.42
N ALA A 44 -16.19 -6.48 2.11
CA ALA A 44 -17.00 -7.10 1.07
C ALA A 44 -16.58 -6.67 -0.34
N LYS A 45 -15.69 -5.68 -0.47
CA LYS A 45 -15.24 -5.14 -1.76
C LYS A 45 -13.73 -5.12 -1.84
N ALA A 46 -13.22 -5.38 -3.05
CA ALA A 46 -11.83 -5.12 -3.38
C ALA A 46 -11.49 -3.65 -3.08
N THR A 47 -10.26 -3.40 -2.64
CA THR A 47 -9.76 -2.04 -2.39
C THR A 47 -10.00 -1.14 -3.59
N LEU A 48 -10.71 -0.04 -3.35
CA LEU A 48 -10.96 0.99 -4.36
C LEU A 48 -9.65 1.69 -4.76
N TYR A 49 -9.63 2.28 -5.96
CA TYR A 49 -8.49 3.04 -6.50
C TYR A 49 -7.23 2.21 -6.77
N SER A 50 -7.36 0.88 -6.83
CA SER A 50 -6.36 -0.03 -7.37
C SER A 50 -6.78 -0.51 -8.76
N THR A 51 -5.85 -0.59 -9.70
CA THR A 51 -6.08 -1.12 -11.07
C THR A 51 -5.68 -2.59 -11.12
N PRO A 52 -6.49 -3.50 -11.68
CA PRO A 52 -6.11 -4.90 -11.86
C PRO A 52 -5.04 -5.07 -12.96
N GLY A 53 -4.43 -6.25 -13.03
CA GLY A 53 -3.48 -6.61 -14.10
C GLY A 53 -2.04 -6.15 -13.88
N LYS A 54 -1.66 -5.81 -12.65
CA LYS A 54 -0.29 -5.44 -12.27
C LYS A 54 0.13 -6.13 -10.98
N LYS A 55 1.31 -6.74 -10.95
CA LYS A 55 1.87 -7.36 -9.74
C LYS A 55 2.51 -6.29 -8.87
N VAL A 56 1.82 -5.88 -7.80
CA VAL A 56 2.29 -4.79 -6.92
C VAL A 56 1.93 -5.06 -5.45
N PHE A 57 2.52 -4.28 -4.54
CA PHE A 57 2.04 -4.18 -3.17
C PHE A 57 0.84 -3.24 -3.16
N HIS A 58 -0.37 -3.78 -3.32
CA HIS A 58 -1.60 -2.99 -3.32
C HIS A 58 -1.75 -2.24 -1.99
N THR A 59 -2.10 -0.95 -2.06
CA THR A 59 -2.36 -0.11 -0.88
C THR A 59 -3.87 -0.01 -0.66
N ASP A 60 -4.33 -0.26 0.56
CA ASP A 60 -5.71 -0.04 1.00
C ASP A 60 -6.01 1.47 0.99
N SER A 61 -6.42 1.96 -0.18
CA SER A 61 -6.59 3.38 -0.44
C SER A 61 -7.73 4.00 0.40
N PRO A 62 -8.88 3.33 0.62
CA PRO A 62 -9.89 3.81 1.57
C PRO A 62 -9.35 3.99 3.00
N ALA A 63 -8.57 3.03 3.52
CA ALA A 63 -7.96 3.14 4.84
C ALA A 63 -6.86 4.24 4.89
N CYS A 64 -6.11 4.43 3.81
CA CYS A 64 -5.18 5.55 3.69
C CYS A 64 -5.92 6.90 3.71
N TYR A 65 -7.02 6.99 2.94
CA TYR A 65 -7.80 8.21 2.80
C TYR A 65 -8.49 8.63 4.10
N SER A 66 -9.01 7.68 4.88
CA SER A 66 -9.65 7.97 6.18
C SER A 66 -8.69 8.68 7.15
N ARG A 67 -7.39 8.33 7.12
CA ARG A 67 -6.37 9.03 7.90
C ARG A 67 -5.98 10.36 7.28
N TRP A 68 -5.88 10.42 5.95
CA TRP A 68 -5.50 11.62 5.21
C TRP A 68 -6.47 12.79 5.46
N ILE A 69 -7.79 12.53 5.43
CA ILE A 69 -8.81 13.55 5.69
C ILE A 69 -8.73 14.10 7.12
N GLY A 70 -8.42 13.26 8.11
CA GLY A 70 -8.37 13.64 9.52
C GLY A 70 -7.11 14.42 9.93
N LEU A 71 -6.13 14.54 9.04
CA LEU A 71 -4.85 15.21 9.29
C LEU A 71 -4.54 16.34 8.30
N HIS A 72 -5.42 16.61 7.32
CA HIS A 72 -5.14 17.48 6.18
C HIS A 72 -3.88 17.07 5.39
N GLY A 73 -3.63 15.76 5.29
CA GLY A 73 -2.38 15.18 4.77
C GLY A 73 -1.85 14.06 5.67
N CYS A 74 -1.08 13.11 5.15
CA CYS A 74 -0.47 12.07 5.99
C CYS A 74 1.02 11.89 5.69
N ALA A 75 1.35 11.27 4.56
CA ALA A 75 2.72 11.11 4.06
C ALA A 75 3.75 10.49 5.02
N ARG A 76 3.34 9.89 6.16
CA ARG A 76 4.25 9.30 7.15
C ARG A 76 5.12 8.17 6.59
N CYS A 77 4.65 7.48 5.55
CA CYS A 77 5.43 6.46 4.85
C CYS A 77 6.59 7.03 4.01
N MET A 78 6.60 8.35 3.74
CA MET A 78 7.67 9.03 3.00
C MET A 78 8.65 9.79 3.90
N GLY A 79 8.33 9.96 5.19
CA GLY A 79 9.07 10.78 6.16
C GLY A 79 9.90 10.00 7.16
#